data_AF-A0A1W9PF22-F1
#
_entry.id   AF-A0A1W9PF22-F1
#
_cell.length_a   1.000
_cell.length_b   1.000
_cell.length_c   1.000
_cell.angle_alpha   90.00
_cell.angle_beta   90.00
_cell.angle_gamma   90.00
#
_symmetry.space_group_name_H-M   'P 1'
#
loop_
_entity.id
_entity.type
_entity.pdbx_description
1 polymer ?
#
loop_
_entity_poly.entity_id
_entity_poly.type
_entity_poly.pdbx_seq_one_letter_code
_entity_poly.pdbx_strand_id
1 'polypeptide(L)'
;MVYDWDEKPELNITPLVDVMLVLLAIMMVIAPNIVYEELINLPQGSAKKELSEKKPVHITINKEGQAVLISADKSLDYGLVMSVLAAVKQAGFSEVSLATNG
;
A
#
# COMPACT_ATOMS: atom_id res chain seq x y z
N MET A 1 14.02 55.69 65.24
CA MET A 1 14.51 54.83 64.15
C MET A 1 13.41 54.78 63.11
N VAL A 2 13.65 55.34 61.92
CA VAL A 2 12.67 55.33 60.83
C VAL A 2 12.81 53.97 60.15
N TYR A 3 11.76 53.16 60.19
CA TYR A 3 11.69 51.95 59.37
C TYR A 3 11.43 52.38 57.93
N ASP A 4 12.32 51.98 57.03
CA ASP A 4 12.15 52.16 55.60
C ASP A 4 11.20 51.07 55.09
N TRP A 5 9.99 51.46 54.73
CA TRP A 5 8.94 50.55 54.25
C TRP A 5 8.95 50.41 52.72
N ASP A 6 9.90 51.06 52.03
CA ASP A 6 10.05 50.99 50.56
C ASP A 6 11.11 49.95 50.13
N GLU A 7 11.59 49.11 51.05
CA GLU A 7 12.48 48.00 50.74
C GLU A 7 11.68 46.86 50.07
N LYS A 8 11.61 46.90 48.73
CA LYS A 8 10.96 45.86 47.94
C LYS A 8 11.80 44.59 48.00
N PRO A 9 11.24 43.44 48.41
CA PRO A 9 12.00 42.20 48.46
C PRO A 9 12.45 41.81 47.04
N GLU A 10 13.75 41.62 46.85
CA GLU A 10 14.33 41.18 45.58
C GLU A 10 13.95 39.72 45.31
N LEU A 11 13.30 39.46 44.18
CA LEU A 11 12.89 38.12 43.80
C LEU A 11 14.10 37.33 43.27
N ASN A 12 14.43 36.20 43.89
CA ASN A 12 15.46 35.30 43.40
C ASN A 12 15.02 34.61 42.10
N ILE A 13 15.61 35.03 40.97
CA ILE A 13 15.26 34.52 39.63
C ILE A 13 15.94 33.17 39.34
N THR A 14 17.11 32.88 39.92
CA THR A 14 17.86 31.65 39.64
C THR A 14 17.09 30.37 40.00
N PRO A 15 16.46 30.24 41.18
CA PRO A 15 15.64 29.06 41.48
C PRO A 15 14.34 29.02 40.68
N LEU A 16 13.79 30.20 40.32
CA LEU A 16 12.57 30.30 39.53
C LEU A 16 12.78 29.76 38.11
N VAL A 17 13.90 30.11 37.48
CA VAL A 17 14.25 29.63 36.13
C VAL A 17 14.44 28.11 36.15
N ASP A 18 15.07 27.54 37.17
CA ASP A 18 15.27 26.09 37.30
C ASP A 18 13.92 25.34 37.31
N VAL A 19 12.97 25.80 38.12
CA VAL A 19 11.60 25.24 38.15
C VAL A 19 10.91 25.37 36.80
N MET A 20 11.04 26.51 36.11
CA MET A 20 10.44 26.70 34.80
C MET A 20 11.07 25.79 33.73
N LEU A 21 12.38 25.61 33.74
CA LEU A 21 13.08 24.71 32.81
C LEU A 21 12.70 23.25 33.05
N VAL A 22 12.53 22.84 34.32
CA VAL A 22 12.03 21.50 34.67
C VAL A 22 10.60 21.29 34.14
N LEU A 23 9.72 22.29 34.28
CA LEU A 23 8.36 22.20 33.74
C LEU A 23 8.34 22.10 32.21
N LEU A 24 9.21 22.83 31.51
CA LEU A 24 9.37 22.72 30.06
C LEU A 24 9.91 21.35 29.64
N ALA A 25 10.87 20.80 30.37
CA ALA A 25 11.41 19.48 30.12
C ALA A 25 10.34 18.38 30.31
N ILE A 26 9.53 18.48 31.38
CA ILE A 26 8.39 17.56 31.60
C ILE A 26 7.40 17.67 30.43
N MET A 27 7.03 18.88 30.03
CA MET A 27 6.08 19.11 28.92
C MET A 27 6.60 18.55 27.59
N MET A 28 7.90 18.68 27.32
CA MET A 28 8.56 18.10 26.15
C MET A 28 8.56 16.56 26.19
N VAL A 29 8.72 15.96 27.37
CA VAL A 29 8.79 14.50 27.55
C VAL A 29 7.41 13.82 27.48
N ILE A 30 6.33 14.50 27.90
CA ILE A 30 4.96 13.93 27.84
C ILE A 30 4.32 14.02 26.45
N ALA A 31 4.80 14.92 25.58
CA ALA A 31 4.23 15.17 24.27
C ALA A 31 4.36 14.03 23.22
N PRO A 32 5.37 13.12 23.23
CA PRO A 32 5.63 12.26 22.08
C PRO A 32 4.74 11.00 22.08
N ASN A 33 3.44 11.12 22.34
CA ASN A 33 2.48 10.05 22.13
C ASN A 33 1.33 10.51 21.24
N ILE A 34 1.64 10.70 19.96
CA ILE A 34 0.65 10.49 18.90
C ILE A 34 0.80 9.01 18.53
N VAL A 35 0.01 8.15 19.18
CA VAL A 35 -0.19 6.78 18.71
C VAL A 35 -1.06 6.91 17.47
N TYR A 36 -0.45 6.90 16.30
CA TYR A 36 -1.19 6.71 15.06
C TYR A 36 -1.76 5.30 15.12
N GLU A 37 -3.03 5.19 15.54
CA GLU A 37 -3.87 4.02 15.27
C GLU A 37 -4.15 4.02 13.75
N GLU A 38 -3.10 3.79 12.96
CA GLU A 38 -3.32 3.34 11.60
C GLU A 38 -4.12 2.06 11.73
N LEU A 39 -5.33 2.06 11.16
CA LEU A 39 -6.14 0.86 11.09
C LEU A 39 -5.30 -0.17 10.35
N ILE A 40 -4.65 -1.07 11.10
CA ILE A 40 -3.90 -2.17 10.51
C ILE A 40 -4.96 -3.05 9.86
N ASN A 41 -5.20 -2.80 8.58
CA ASN A 41 -5.83 -3.75 7.69
C ASN A 41 -4.86 -4.92 7.59
N LEU A 42 -4.99 -5.88 8.51
CA LEU A 42 -4.38 -7.18 8.31
C LEU A 42 -4.85 -7.66 6.94
N PRO A 43 -3.94 -7.88 5.96
CA PRO A 43 -4.35 -8.52 4.73
C PRO A 43 -4.94 -9.86 5.17
N GLN A 44 -6.24 -10.03 4.96
CA GLN A 44 -6.86 -11.34 5.07
C GLN A 44 -6.04 -12.22 4.14
N GLY A 45 -5.28 -13.15 4.74
CA GLY A 45 -4.46 -14.07 3.99
C GLY A 45 -5.28 -14.67 2.85
N SER A 46 -4.60 -15.04 1.78
CA SER A 46 -5.17 -15.52 0.51
C SER A 46 -6.02 -16.81 0.60
N ALA A 47 -6.65 -17.09 1.74
CA ALA A 47 -7.73 -18.06 1.92
C ALA A 47 -9.08 -17.57 1.35
N LYS A 48 -9.13 -16.37 0.79
CA LYS A 48 -10.00 -16.10 -0.35
C LYS A 48 -9.13 -15.52 -1.46
N LYS A 49 -8.32 -16.38 -2.08
CA LYS A 49 -8.29 -16.35 -3.54
C LYS A 49 -9.75 -16.46 -3.91
N GLU A 50 -10.41 -15.31 -4.08
CA GLU A 50 -11.53 -15.25 -5.00
C GLU A 50 -11.03 -16.10 -6.14
N LEU A 51 -11.77 -17.17 -6.45
CA LEU A 51 -11.80 -17.55 -7.83
C LEU A 51 -12.25 -16.27 -8.52
N SER A 52 -11.28 -15.39 -8.83
CA SER A 52 -11.32 -14.51 -9.97
C SER A 52 -11.82 -15.50 -10.99
N GLU A 53 -13.09 -15.31 -11.33
CA GLU A 53 -13.81 -16.11 -12.30
C GLU A 53 -13.02 -15.86 -13.59
N LYS A 54 -11.92 -16.61 -13.71
CA LYS A 54 -10.83 -16.28 -14.60
C LYS A 54 -11.42 -16.68 -15.92
N LYS A 55 -11.91 -15.68 -16.65
CA LYS A 55 -12.63 -15.89 -17.89
C LYS A 55 -11.79 -16.85 -18.75
N PRO A 56 -12.34 -18.02 -19.09
CA PRO A 56 -11.56 -19.06 -19.71
C PRO A 56 -11.10 -18.57 -21.09
N VAL A 57 -9.82 -18.81 -21.40
CA VAL A 57 -9.32 -18.69 -22.76
C VAL A 57 -9.45 -20.07 -23.39
N HIS A 58 -10.25 -20.18 -24.44
CA HIS A 58 -10.39 -21.44 -25.17
C HIS A 58 -9.33 -21.50 -26.26
N ILE A 59 -8.55 -22.58 -26.29
CA ILE A 59 -7.53 -22.82 -27.30
C ILE A 59 -7.89 -24.10 -28.04
N THR A 60 -8.16 -23.98 -29.33
CA THR A 60 -8.49 -25.12 -30.20
C THR A 60 -7.34 -25.32 -31.17
N ILE A 61 -6.85 -26.56 -31.26
CA ILE A 61 -5.75 -26.94 -32.14
C ILE A 61 -6.31 -27.90 -33.18
N ASN A 62 -5.96 -27.70 -34.47
CA ASN A 62 -6.36 -28.63 -35.52
C ASN A 62 -5.63 -29.98 -35.38
N LYS A 63 -6.18 -31.05 -35.99
CA LYS A 63 -5.61 -32.39 -35.90
C LYS A 63 -4.22 -32.49 -36.53
N GLU A 64 -3.89 -31.62 -37.48
CA GLU A 64 -2.56 -31.54 -38.08
C GLU A 64 -1.54 -30.76 -37.22
N GLY A 65 -1.96 -30.11 -36.13
CA GLY A 65 -1.08 -29.33 -35.25
C GLY A 65 -0.46 -28.09 -35.92
N GLN A 66 -1.06 -27.61 -37.00
CA GLN A 66 -0.55 -26.50 -37.82
C GLN A 66 -1.22 -25.17 -37.50
N ALA A 67 -2.47 -25.20 -37.04
CA ALA A 67 -3.29 -24.02 -36.82
C ALA A 67 -3.92 -24.04 -35.41
N VAL A 68 -3.85 -22.87 -34.75
CA VAL A 68 -4.40 -22.66 -33.42
C VAL A 68 -5.39 -21.51 -33.44
N LEU A 69 -6.60 -21.77 -32.95
CA LEU A 69 -7.61 -20.75 -32.70
C LEU A 69 -7.65 -20.45 -31.20
N ILE A 70 -7.47 -19.18 -30.85
CA ILE A 70 -7.58 -18.69 -29.48
C ILE A 70 -8.86 -17.85 -29.40
N SER A 71 -9.79 -18.25 -28.54
CA SER A 71 -11.00 -17.48 -28.25
C SER A 71 -10.88 -16.83 -26.87
N ALA A 72 -10.95 -15.49 -26.85
CA ALA A 72 -10.76 -14.68 -25.66
C ALA A 72 -11.84 -13.58 -25.55
N ASP A 73 -12.40 -13.41 -24.36
CA ASP A 73 -13.34 -12.32 -24.03
C ASP A 73 -12.60 -10.96 -24.00
N LYS A 74 -13.26 -9.87 -24.44
CA LYS A 74 -12.69 -8.51 -24.51
C LYS A 74 -12.25 -7.93 -23.16
N SER A 75 -12.81 -8.43 -22.07
CA SER A 75 -12.47 -8.02 -20.71
C SER A 75 -11.21 -8.67 -20.16
N LEU A 76 -10.60 -9.62 -20.92
CA LEU A 76 -9.31 -10.17 -20.56
C LEU A 76 -8.20 -9.15 -20.79
N ASP A 77 -7.21 -9.17 -19.89
CA ASP A 77 -6.04 -8.33 -20.00
C ASP A 77 -5.30 -8.58 -21.32
N TYR A 78 -5.00 -7.49 -22.04
CA TYR A 78 -4.33 -7.57 -23.33
C TYR A 78 -2.94 -8.18 -23.22
N GLY A 79 -2.20 -7.89 -22.14
CA GLY A 79 -0.88 -8.46 -21.88
C GLY A 79 -0.95 -9.98 -21.69
N LEU A 80 -1.98 -10.47 -20.98
CA LEU A 80 -2.24 -11.90 -20.84
C LEU A 80 -2.49 -12.55 -22.21
N VAL A 81 -3.33 -11.96 -23.07
CA VAL A 81 -3.59 -12.49 -24.42
C VAL A 81 -2.31 -12.54 -25.27
N MET A 82 -1.48 -11.49 -25.19
CA MET A 82 -0.19 -11.46 -25.90
C MET A 82 0.78 -12.53 -25.38
N SER A 83 0.81 -12.79 -24.08
CA SER A 83 1.66 -13.85 -23.51
C SER A 83 1.28 -15.24 -24.01
N VAL A 84 -0.03 -15.52 -24.16
CA VAL A 84 -0.52 -16.79 -24.69
C VAL A 84 -0.20 -16.92 -26.18
N LEU A 85 -0.42 -15.86 -26.97
CA LEU A 85 -0.05 -15.83 -28.39
C LEU A 85 1.45 -16.08 -28.61
N ALA A 86 2.29 -15.44 -27.78
CA ALA A 86 3.74 -15.64 -27.81
C ALA A 86 4.13 -17.08 -27.47
N ALA A 87 3.50 -17.67 -26.45
CA ALA A 87 3.76 -19.07 -26.06
C ALA A 87 3.35 -20.05 -27.16
N VAL A 88 2.19 -19.86 -27.79
CA VAL A 88 1.72 -20.68 -28.91
C VAL A 88 2.66 -20.56 -30.11
N LYS A 89 3.11 -19.35 -30.44
CA LYS A 89 4.10 -19.16 -31.51
C LYS A 89 5.45 -19.83 -31.20
N GLN A 90 5.92 -19.74 -29.96
CA GLN A 90 7.16 -20.41 -29.51
C GLN A 90 7.05 -21.94 -29.54
N ALA A 91 5.85 -22.49 -29.34
CA ALA A 91 5.58 -23.92 -29.46
C ALA A 91 5.61 -24.44 -30.91
N GLY A 92 5.82 -23.56 -31.91
CA GLY A 92 6.00 -23.95 -33.31
C GLY A 92 4.74 -23.86 -34.16
N PHE A 93 3.63 -23.33 -33.63
CA PHE A 93 2.43 -23.07 -34.41
C PHE A 93 2.60 -21.80 -35.25
N SER A 94 2.65 -21.97 -36.57
CA SER A 94 2.86 -20.87 -37.53
C SER A 94 1.58 -20.08 -37.81
N GLU A 95 0.41 -20.72 -37.67
CA GLU A 95 -0.89 -20.11 -37.95
C GLU A 95 -1.68 -19.96 -36.65
N VAL A 96 -1.82 -18.71 -36.18
CA VAL A 96 -2.56 -18.39 -34.96
C VAL A 96 -3.64 -17.38 -35.28
N SER A 97 -4.89 -17.74 -34.99
CA SER A 97 -6.06 -16.88 -35.18
C SER A 97 -6.64 -16.50 -33.81
N LEU A 98 -6.98 -15.23 -33.64
CA LEU A 98 -7.64 -14.73 -32.43
C LEU A 98 -9.10 -14.43 -32.75
N ALA A 99 -10.01 -15.10 -32.03
CA ALA A 99 -11.43 -14.80 -32.04
C ALA A 99 -11.83 -14.15 -30.72
N THR A 100 -12.77 -13.20 -30.76
CA THR A 100 -13.34 -12.59 -29.57
C THR A 100 -14.82 -12.91 -29.48
N ASN A 101 -15.23 -13.43 -28.33
CA ASN A 101 -16.65 -13.57 -28.03
C ASN A 101 -17.06 -12.26 -27.34
N GLY A 102 -17.93 -11.49 -28.01
CA GLY A 102 -18.42 -10.19 -27.57
C GLY A 102 -19.58 -10.28 -26.60
#